data_AF-A0AAI8SW30-F1
#
_entry.id   AF-A0AAI8SW30-F1
#
_cell.length_a   1.000
_cell.length_b   1.000
_cell.length_c   1.000
_cell.angle_alpha   90.00
_cell.angle_beta   90.00
_cell.angle_gamma   90.00
#
_symmetry.space_group_name_H-M   'P 1'
#
loop_
_entity.id
_entity.type
_entity.pdbx_description
1 polymer ?
#
loop_
_entity_poly.entity_id
_entity_poly.type
_entity_poly.pdbx_seq_one_letter_code
_entity_poly.pdbx_strand_id
1 'polypeptide(L)'
;MAAASNSGRDLSGLQARLAALGCGAKEQRQAPKSQSAQAAAGPTYAGNTMLFCVRLSDGYFFPAPKSQFAGSDDVRDMADQCRYICDDPAVDLYTLSDASLETEKMVALDTRKPYIELPSAFRYRDDANFKACDVKRYYRRVAELRARTVTPTNMTNAIIPLPQPKPDFDSVAAIPQSGTEASGAAQLQSIEAGTRPVRVVGPAFFPAE
;
A
#
# COMPACT_ATOMS: atom_id res chain seq x y z
N MET A 1 -6.71 44.37 30.68
CA MET A 1 -5.29 44.31 30.23
C MET A 1 -4.57 43.41 31.22
N ALA A 2 -3.81 42.37 30.89
CA ALA A 2 -2.98 42.10 29.74
C ALA A 2 -2.91 40.58 29.40
N ALA A 3 -2.36 40.29 28.22
CA ALA A 3 -2.52 39.09 27.42
C ALA A 3 -1.62 37.89 27.80
N ALA A 4 -2.09 36.70 27.44
CA ALA A 4 -1.36 35.44 27.48
C ALA A 4 -0.16 35.46 26.51
N SER A 5 1.02 35.08 27.00
CA SER A 5 2.24 34.96 26.19
C SER A 5 2.27 33.61 25.48
N ASN A 6 2.08 33.63 24.17
CA ASN A 6 2.17 32.46 23.29
C ASN A 6 3.65 32.20 22.99
N SER A 7 4.25 31.14 23.56
CA SER A 7 5.64 30.75 23.30
C SER A 7 5.77 30.16 21.89
N GLY A 8 6.32 30.95 20.97
CA GLY A 8 6.76 30.49 19.66
C GLY A 8 7.89 29.47 19.82
N ARG A 9 7.75 28.31 19.18
CA ARG A 9 8.74 27.24 19.21
C ARG A 9 9.99 27.69 18.44
N ASP A 10 11.09 27.89 19.17
CA ASP A 10 12.40 28.27 18.60
C ASP A 10 12.95 27.16 17.70
N LEU A 11 12.74 27.30 16.38
CA LEU A 11 13.28 26.40 15.34
C LEU A 11 14.81 26.50 15.21
N SER A 12 15.39 27.55 15.77
CA SER A 12 16.82 27.88 15.82
C SER A 12 17.65 26.76 16.45
N GLY A 13 17.16 26.18 17.56
CA GLY A 13 17.85 25.09 18.26
C GLY A 13 17.86 23.77 17.48
N LEU A 14 16.80 23.52 16.71
CA LEU A 14 16.69 22.36 15.83
C LEU A 14 17.66 22.48 14.65
N GLN A 15 17.73 23.65 14.02
CA GLN A 15 18.63 23.90 12.90
C GLN A 15 20.11 23.78 13.31
N ALA A 16 20.49 24.26 14.50
CA ALA A 16 21.84 24.12 15.03
C ALA A 16 22.24 22.65 15.24
N ARG A 17 21.32 21.80 15.72
CA ARG A 17 21.55 20.36 15.90
C ARG A 17 21.71 19.63 14.57
N LEU A 18 20.91 19.97 13.56
CA LEU A 18 21.03 19.41 12.22
C LEU A 18 22.39 19.76 11.56
N ALA A 19 22.86 20.99 11.75
CA ALA A 19 24.17 21.42 11.25
C ALA A 19 25.32 20.68 11.95
N ALA A 20 25.25 20.48 13.28
CA ALA A 20 26.25 19.73 14.02
C ALA A 20 26.33 18.25 13.61
N LEU A 21 25.22 17.68 13.13
CA LEU A 21 25.15 16.32 12.59
C LEU A 21 25.57 16.23 11.11
N GLY A 22 26.00 17.33 10.49
CA GLY A 22 26.47 17.37 9.10
C GLY A 22 25.35 17.35 8.05
N CYS A 23 24.09 17.52 8.43
CA CYS A 23 22.94 17.52 7.53
C CYS A 23 22.64 18.92 6.95
N GLY A 24 23.67 19.65 6.52
CA GLY A 24 23.52 20.96 5.91
C GLY A 24 22.95 20.86 4.49
N ALA A 25 21.79 21.48 4.25
CA ALA A 25 21.27 21.65 2.89
C ALA A 25 22.25 22.51 2.07
N LYS A 26 22.84 21.93 1.02
CA LYS A 26 23.59 22.70 0.02
C LYS A 26 22.63 23.67 -0.65
N GLU A 27 22.82 24.96 -0.40
CA GLU A 27 22.13 26.04 -1.07
C GLU A 27 22.38 25.94 -2.58
N GLN A 28 21.37 25.49 -3.30
CA GLN A 28 21.41 25.32 -4.74
C GLN A 28 21.35 26.71 -5.37
N ARG A 29 22.52 27.24 -5.75
CA ARG A 29 22.67 28.45 -6.57
C ARG A 29 21.66 28.42 -7.72
N GLN A 30 20.65 29.28 -7.64
CA GLN A 30 19.67 29.47 -8.70
C GLN A 30 20.37 30.15 -9.89
N ALA A 31 20.59 29.40 -10.97
CA ALA A 31 20.89 29.95 -12.29
C ALA A 31 19.58 30.24 -13.04
N PRO A 32 19.54 31.23 -13.95
CA PRO A 32 18.31 31.70 -14.57
C PRO A 32 17.71 30.64 -15.49
N LYS A 33 16.40 30.40 -15.38
CA LYS A 33 15.64 29.49 -16.23
C LYS A 33 15.46 30.10 -17.62
N SER A 34 16.40 29.81 -18.52
CA SER A 34 16.16 29.81 -19.96
C SER A 34 15.86 28.37 -20.41
N GLN A 35 14.61 28.18 -20.82
CA GLN A 35 14.05 27.29 -21.85
C GLN A 35 14.72 25.93 -22.15
N SER A 36 13.83 24.93 -22.29
CA SER A 36 14.02 23.65 -22.98
C SER A 36 15.12 22.72 -22.46
N ALA A 37 14.74 21.84 -21.54
CA ALA A 37 15.31 20.50 -21.48
C ALA A 37 14.18 19.54 -21.12
N GLN A 38 13.72 18.78 -22.13
CA GLN A 38 13.13 17.48 -21.92
C GLN A 38 14.21 16.62 -21.24
N ALA A 39 14.30 16.72 -19.92
CA ALA A 39 15.02 15.74 -19.14
C ALA A 39 14.24 14.44 -19.30
N ALA A 40 14.92 13.39 -19.76
CA ALA A 40 14.39 12.04 -19.85
C ALA A 40 13.98 11.57 -18.44
N ALA A 41 12.78 11.96 -18.02
CA ALA A 41 12.05 11.25 -17.00
C ALA A 41 11.76 9.90 -17.64
N GLY A 42 12.43 8.84 -17.15
CA GLY A 42 11.98 7.48 -17.42
C GLY A 42 10.47 7.39 -17.13
N PRO A 43 9.74 6.48 -17.80
CA PRO A 43 8.29 6.42 -17.65
C PRO A 43 7.94 6.24 -16.17
N THR A 44 7.47 7.32 -15.53
CA THR A 44 6.91 7.24 -14.20
C THR A 44 5.57 6.53 -14.36
N TYR A 45 5.48 5.29 -13.89
CA TYR A 45 4.24 4.53 -13.85
C TYR A 45 3.37 5.10 -12.71
N ALA A 46 2.85 6.31 -12.93
CA ALA A 46 2.06 7.06 -11.97
C ALA A 46 0.61 7.14 -12.45
N GLY A 47 -0.29 6.56 -11.66
CA GLY A 47 -1.74 6.48 -11.93
C GLY A 47 -2.12 5.14 -12.54
N ASN A 48 -3.09 4.44 -11.92
CA ASN A 48 -3.84 3.22 -12.30
C ASN A 48 -3.16 2.11 -13.13
N THR A 49 -1.86 2.18 -13.39
CA THR A 49 -1.08 1.23 -14.16
C THR A 49 -0.70 0.07 -13.26
N MET A 50 -1.02 -1.15 -13.67
CA MET A 50 -0.66 -2.36 -12.96
C MET A 50 0.41 -3.12 -13.72
N LEU A 51 1.44 -3.56 -13.00
CA LEU A 51 2.48 -4.43 -13.52
C LEU A 51 2.17 -5.90 -13.26
N PHE A 52 2.48 -6.74 -14.25
CA PHE A 52 2.29 -8.18 -14.24
C PHE A 52 3.59 -8.88 -14.63
N CYS A 53 3.97 -9.87 -13.83
CA CYS A 53 5.03 -10.81 -14.21
C CYS A 53 4.42 -11.82 -15.19
N VAL A 54 5.06 -12.06 -16.32
CA VAL A 54 4.63 -13.04 -17.33
C VAL A 54 5.76 -14.01 -17.64
N ARG A 55 5.51 -15.30 -17.48
CA ARG A 55 6.46 -16.36 -17.87
C ARG A 55 6.32 -16.64 -19.35
N LEU A 56 7.42 -16.51 -20.09
CA LEU A 56 7.44 -16.60 -21.55
C LEU A 56 7.26 -18.04 -22.07
N SER A 57 7.53 -19.06 -21.25
CA SER A 57 7.45 -20.47 -21.67
C SER A 57 6.00 -20.97 -21.82
N ASP A 58 5.08 -20.52 -20.97
CA ASP A 58 3.69 -21.00 -20.93
C ASP A 58 2.64 -19.88 -20.85
N GLY A 59 3.07 -18.61 -20.85
CA GLY A 59 2.20 -17.45 -20.74
C GLY A 59 1.56 -17.30 -19.37
N TYR A 60 2.04 -17.97 -18.33
CA TYR A 60 1.47 -17.76 -17.00
C TYR A 60 1.78 -16.34 -16.49
N PHE A 61 0.78 -15.67 -15.93
CA PHE A 61 0.95 -14.32 -15.40
C PHE A 61 0.34 -14.13 -14.02
N PHE A 62 0.92 -13.20 -13.26
CA PHE A 62 0.44 -12.79 -11.93
C PHE A 62 0.83 -11.33 -11.65
N PRO A 63 0.10 -10.62 -10.74
CA PRO A 63 0.46 -9.25 -10.38
C PRO A 63 1.87 -9.16 -9.78
N ALA A 64 2.69 -8.25 -10.30
CA ALA A 64 4.05 -8.09 -9.82
C ALA A 64 4.10 -7.62 -8.36
N PRO A 65 5.11 -8.02 -7.56
CA PRO A 65 5.27 -7.49 -6.22
C PRO A 65 5.41 -5.97 -6.24
N LYS A 66 4.65 -5.27 -5.39
CA LYS A 66 4.53 -3.80 -5.38
C LYS A 66 4.05 -3.19 -6.71
N SER A 67 3.29 -3.93 -7.53
CA SER A 67 2.80 -3.46 -8.84
C SER A 67 2.10 -2.09 -8.81
N GLN A 68 1.41 -1.76 -7.71
CA GLN A 68 0.69 -0.50 -7.53
C GLN A 68 1.57 0.72 -7.14
N PHE A 69 2.84 0.48 -6.80
CA PHE A 69 3.77 1.52 -6.33
C PHE A 69 5.06 1.57 -7.15
N ALA A 70 5.09 0.92 -8.32
CA ALA A 70 6.29 0.80 -9.11
C ALA A 70 6.74 2.17 -9.65
N GLY A 71 7.92 2.64 -9.22
CA GLY A 71 8.64 3.70 -9.92
C GLY A 71 9.34 3.17 -11.17
N SER A 72 9.85 4.06 -12.02
CA SER A 72 10.70 3.68 -13.16
C SER A 72 11.94 2.90 -12.72
N ASP A 73 12.51 3.27 -11.57
CA ASP A 73 13.73 2.66 -11.04
C ASP A 73 13.48 1.25 -10.46
N ASP A 74 12.25 0.93 -10.06
CA ASP A 74 11.89 -0.36 -9.45
C ASP A 74 11.66 -1.47 -10.49
N VAL A 75 11.47 -1.12 -11.77
CA VAL A 75 11.08 -2.08 -12.83
C VAL A 75 12.06 -3.24 -12.94
N ARG A 76 13.35 -2.94 -12.87
CA ARG A 76 14.40 -3.96 -12.95
C ARG A 76 14.38 -4.90 -11.75
N ASP A 77 14.27 -4.34 -10.54
CA ASP A 77 14.17 -5.11 -9.31
C ASP A 77 12.91 -5.97 -9.28
N MET A 78 11.80 -5.48 -9.85
CA MET A 78 10.57 -6.25 -10.01
C MET A 78 10.76 -7.42 -10.97
N ALA A 79 11.40 -7.22 -12.11
CA ALA A 79 11.70 -8.31 -13.04
C ALA A 79 12.54 -9.41 -12.36
N ASP A 80 13.54 -9.04 -11.56
CA ASP A 80 14.35 -9.99 -10.81
C ASP A 80 13.56 -10.71 -9.72
N GLN A 81 12.63 -10.02 -9.04
CA GLN A 81 11.69 -10.66 -8.11
C GLN A 81 10.76 -11.64 -8.83
N CYS A 82 10.24 -11.29 -10.01
CA CYS A 82 9.41 -12.18 -10.82
C CYS A 82 10.17 -13.48 -11.18
N ARG A 83 11.42 -13.34 -11.61
CA ARG A 83 12.31 -14.48 -11.93
C ARG A 83 12.54 -15.38 -10.72
N TYR A 84 12.79 -14.78 -9.54
CA TYR A 84 12.94 -15.53 -8.29
C TYR A 84 11.65 -16.26 -7.88
N ILE A 85 10.48 -15.63 -8.06
CA ILE A 85 9.17 -16.22 -7.71
C ILE A 85 8.85 -17.44 -8.58
N CYS A 86 9.20 -17.37 -9.87
CA CYS A 86 8.98 -18.47 -10.80
C CYS A 86 10.11 -19.50 -10.85
N ASP A 87 11.23 -19.24 -10.17
CA ASP A 87 12.49 -19.99 -10.31
C ASP A 87 12.89 -20.16 -11.81
N ASP A 88 12.59 -19.15 -12.65
CA ASP A 88 12.75 -19.18 -14.12
C ASP A 88 13.29 -17.82 -14.62
N PRO A 89 14.41 -17.78 -15.38
CA PRO A 89 14.92 -16.55 -15.96
C PRO A 89 14.07 -16.01 -17.13
N ALA A 90 13.28 -16.87 -17.80
CA ALA A 90 12.44 -16.54 -18.94
C ALA A 90 11.10 -15.92 -18.49
N VAL A 91 11.19 -14.90 -17.65
CA VAL A 91 10.08 -14.10 -17.16
C VAL A 91 10.30 -12.65 -17.56
N ASP A 92 9.25 -12.03 -18.10
CA ASP A 92 9.24 -10.64 -18.55
C ASP A 92 8.14 -9.86 -17.84
N LEU A 93 8.25 -8.53 -17.84
CA LEU A 93 7.33 -7.63 -17.15
C LEU A 93 6.40 -6.95 -18.14
N TYR A 94 5.11 -7.03 -17.87
CA TYR A 94 4.05 -6.42 -18.65
C TYR A 94 3.35 -5.35 -17.84
N THR A 95 2.89 -4.30 -18.52
CA THR A 95 2.10 -3.23 -17.94
C THR A 95 0.70 -3.23 -18.51
N LEU A 96 -0.27 -2.98 -17.65
CA LEU A 96 -1.63 -2.68 -18.00
C LEU A 96 -1.90 -1.22 -17.63
N SER A 97 -2.19 -0.38 -18.61
CA SER A 97 -2.33 1.06 -18.41
C SER A 97 -3.54 1.43 -17.55
N ASP A 98 -4.55 0.57 -17.49
CA ASP A 98 -5.76 0.79 -16.72
C ASP A 98 -6.23 -0.53 -16.11
N ALA A 99 -6.35 -0.56 -14.79
CA ALA A 99 -6.83 -1.72 -14.04
C ALA A 99 -8.27 -2.16 -14.39
N SER A 100 -9.06 -1.30 -15.05
CA SER A 100 -10.39 -1.66 -15.56
C SER A 100 -10.36 -2.48 -16.85
N LEU A 101 -9.22 -2.49 -17.55
CA LEU A 101 -9.04 -3.28 -18.77
C LEU A 101 -8.78 -4.75 -18.46
N GLU A 102 -9.07 -5.59 -19.43
CA GLU A 102 -8.75 -7.00 -19.35
C GLU A 102 -7.24 -7.23 -19.46
N THR A 103 -6.76 -8.25 -18.75
CA THR A 103 -5.34 -8.64 -18.74
C THR A 103 -4.80 -8.99 -20.12
N GLU A 104 -5.65 -9.37 -21.08
CA GLU A 104 -5.31 -9.54 -22.50
C GLU A 104 -4.68 -8.31 -23.15
N LYS A 105 -5.03 -7.11 -22.66
CA LYS A 105 -4.54 -5.83 -23.19
C LYS A 105 -3.21 -5.39 -22.56
N MET A 106 -2.59 -6.22 -21.73
CA MET A 106 -1.28 -5.90 -21.17
C MET A 106 -0.20 -5.89 -22.25
N VAL A 107 0.80 -5.03 -22.08
CA VAL A 107 1.87 -4.78 -23.05
C VAL A 107 3.23 -4.99 -22.39
N ALA A 108 4.14 -5.71 -23.06
CA ALA A 108 5.48 -5.94 -22.58
C ALA A 108 6.23 -4.62 -22.43
N LEU A 109 6.95 -4.43 -21.32
CA LEU A 109 7.71 -3.21 -21.09
C LEU A 109 8.88 -3.06 -22.06
N ASP A 110 9.62 -4.15 -22.28
CA ASP A 110 10.83 -4.15 -23.10
C ASP A 110 10.51 -4.08 -24.59
N THR A 111 9.62 -4.96 -25.06
CA THR A 111 9.34 -5.11 -26.51
C THR A 111 8.15 -4.28 -27.01
N ARG A 112 7.35 -3.71 -26.10
CA ARG A 112 6.09 -3.00 -26.41
C ARG A 112 5.07 -3.84 -27.19
N LYS A 113 5.20 -5.17 -27.16
CA LYS A 113 4.26 -6.09 -27.78
C LYS A 113 3.10 -6.41 -26.84
N PRO A 114 1.87 -6.50 -27.33
CA PRO A 114 0.74 -6.93 -26.53
C PRO A 114 0.92 -8.40 -26.13
N TYR A 115 0.35 -8.77 -24.99
CA TYR A 115 0.47 -10.13 -24.46
C TYR A 115 -0.14 -11.20 -25.38
N ILE A 116 -1.21 -10.86 -26.11
CA ILE A 116 -1.82 -11.78 -27.09
C ILE A 116 -0.90 -12.16 -28.27
N GLU A 117 0.15 -11.38 -28.54
CA GLU A 117 1.14 -11.71 -29.58
C GLU A 117 2.17 -12.74 -29.09
N LEU A 118 2.21 -13.03 -27.79
CA LEU A 118 3.09 -14.06 -27.24
C LEU A 118 2.58 -15.44 -27.71
N PRO A 119 3.41 -16.27 -28.36
CA PRO A 119 2.97 -17.60 -28.84
C PRO A 119 2.50 -18.54 -27.72
N SER A 120 2.96 -18.27 -26.49
CA SER A 120 2.56 -19.02 -25.30
C SER A 120 1.42 -18.38 -24.51
N ALA A 121 0.82 -17.29 -24.99
CA ALA A 121 -0.28 -16.61 -24.30
C ALA A 121 -1.39 -17.60 -23.93
N PHE A 122 -1.80 -17.55 -22.66
CA PHE A 122 -2.86 -18.38 -22.06
C PHE A 122 -2.65 -19.89 -22.07
N ARG A 123 -1.54 -20.41 -22.57
CA ARG A 123 -1.31 -21.87 -22.66
C ARG A 123 -1.38 -22.57 -21.31
N TYR A 124 -0.98 -21.89 -20.25
CA TYR A 124 -1.07 -22.41 -18.88
C TYR A 124 -2.49 -22.81 -18.45
N ARG A 125 -3.55 -22.28 -19.08
CA ARG A 125 -4.95 -22.61 -18.76
C ARG A 125 -5.35 -24.00 -19.27
N ASP A 126 -4.75 -24.44 -20.36
CA ASP A 126 -5.09 -25.69 -21.04
C ASP A 126 -4.10 -26.83 -20.72
N ASP A 127 -3.00 -26.52 -20.01
CA ASP A 127 -1.96 -27.49 -19.67
C ASP A 127 -2.29 -28.23 -18.36
N ALA A 128 -2.47 -29.54 -18.45
CA ALA A 128 -2.72 -30.41 -17.29
C ALA A 128 -1.53 -30.52 -16.34
N ASN A 129 -0.30 -30.28 -16.80
CA ASN A 129 0.93 -30.31 -16.00
C ASN A 129 1.39 -28.91 -15.58
N PHE A 130 0.49 -27.92 -15.64
CA PHE A 130 0.78 -26.55 -15.28
C PHE A 130 1.31 -26.42 -13.84
N LYS A 131 2.45 -25.74 -13.70
CA LYS A 131 3.03 -25.35 -12.41
C LYS A 131 3.02 -23.84 -12.26
N ALA A 132 2.14 -23.33 -11.39
CA ALA A 132 2.12 -21.92 -11.02
C ALA A 132 3.40 -21.47 -10.30
N CYS A 133 3.77 -20.21 -10.45
CA CYS A 133 4.86 -19.61 -9.69
C CYS A 133 4.49 -19.49 -8.20
N ASP A 134 5.47 -19.69 -7.30
CA ASP A 134 5.21 -19.76 -5.86
C ASP A 134 5.30 -18.38 -5.19
N VAL A 135 4.28 -17.56 -5.44
CA VAL A 135 4.14 -16.24 -4.79
C VAL A 135 4.04 -16.34 -3.26
N LYS A 136 3.52 -17.45 -2.73
CA LYS A 136 3.36 -17.66 -1.29
C LYS A 136 4.71 -17.84 -0.61
N ARG A 137 5.63 -18.60 -1.22
CA ARG A 137 7.01 -18.75 -0.76
C ARG A 137 7.72 -17.40 -0.69
N TYR A 138 7.53 -16.55 -1.70
CA TYR A 138 8.10 -15.21 -1.71
C TYR A 138 7.57 -14.36 -0.55
N TYR A 139 6.25 -14.25 -0.37
CA TYR A 139 5.68 -13.45 0.73
C TYR A 139 6.07 -13.98 2.11
N ARG A 140 6.14 -15.30 2.30
CA ARG A 140 6.63 -15.89 3.55
C ARG A 140 8.08 -15.47 3.83
N ARG A 141 8.93 -15.48 2.80
CA ARG A 141 10.34 -15.08 2.94
C ARG A 141 10.47 -13.59 3.26
N VAL A 142 9.71 -12.74 2.59
CA VAL A 142 9.67 -11.30 2.87
C VAL A 142 9.18 -11.02 4.29
N ALA A 143 8.13 -11.73 4.74
CA ALA A 143 7.63 -11.62 6.10
C ALA A 143 8.68 -12.04 7.14
N GLU A 144 9.43 -13.12 6.90
CA GLU A 144 10.52 -13.56 7.79
C GLU A 144 11.64 -12.52 7.88
N LEU A 145 12.07 -11.96 6.75
CA LEU A 145 13.10 -10.92 6.71
C LEU A 145 12.62 -9.62 7.40
N ARG A 146 11.34 -9.27 7.23
CA ARG A 146 10.72 -8.15 7.94
C ARG A 146 10.64 -8.41 9.44
N ALA A 147 10.29 -9.62 9.87
CA ALA A 147 10.26 -9.96 11.28
C ALA A 147 11.65 -9.83 11.92
N ARG A 148 12.71 -10.29 11.23
CA ARG A 148 14.12 -10.16 11.68
C ARG A 148 14.62 -8.71 11.77
N THR A 149 14.03 -7.79 11.01
CA THR A 149 14.40 -6.37 11.05
C THR A 149 13.63 -5.60 12.11
N VAL A 150 12.42 -6.04 12.47
CA VAL A 150 11.61 -5.43 13.53
C VAL A 150 11.96 -5.96 14.92
N THR A 151 12.44 -7.21 15.03
CA THR A 151 12.99 -7.72 16.29
C THR A 151 14.47 -7.36 16.39
N PRO A 152 14.87 -6.45 17.30
CA PRO A 152 16.27 -6.13 17.46
C PRO A 152 17.01 -7.39 17.91
N THR A 153 18.08 -7.75 17.20
CA THR A 153 18.93 -8.90 17.54
C THR A 153 19.65 -8.68 18.89
N ASN A 154 19.75 -7.43 19.32
CA ASN A 154 20.26 -7.03 20.62
C ASN A 154 19.10 -6.52 21.50
N MET A 155 18.58 -7.40 22.37
CA MET A 155 17.48 -7.09 23.29
C MET A 155 17.95 -6.41 24.59
N THR A 156 19.24 -6.02 24.69
CA THR A 156 19.83 -5.53 25.95
C THR A 156 19.20 -4.22 26.44
N ASN A 157 18.56 -3.45 25.56
CA ASN A 157 17.85 -2.19 25.89
C ASN A 157 16.41 -2.13 25.34
N ALA A 158 15.82 -3.26 24.96
CA ALA A 158 14.45 -3.27 24.43
C ALA A 158 13.43 -3.25 25.59
N ILE A 159 12.82 -2.09 25.85
CA ILE A 159 11.69 -1.97 26.78
C ILE A 159 10.43 -2.42 26.03
N ILE A 160 10.07 -3.70 26.18
CA ILE A 160 8.82 -4.25 25.65
C ILE A 160 7.71 -3.90 26.65
N PRO A 161 6.75 -3.01 26.32
CA PRO A 161 5.67 -2.70 27.23
C PRO A 161 4.83 -3.96 27.43
N LEU A 162 4.74 -4.44 28.67
CA LEU A 162 3.84 -5.53 29.02
C LEU A 162 2.40 -5.06 28.82
N PRO A 163 1.54 -5.86 28.15
CA PRO A 163 0.13 -5.51 28.01
C PRO A 163 -0.46 -5.33 29.40
N GLN A 164 -0.87 -4.09 29.72
CA GLN A 164 -1.54 -3.79 30.97
C GLN A 164 -2.94 -4.42 30.94
N PRO A 165 -3.46 -4.91 32.07
CA PRO A 165 -4.84 -5.36 32.14
C PRO A 165 -5.79 -4.25 31.68
N LYS A 166 -6.89 -4.65 31.05
CA LYS A 166 -7.95 -3.75 30.60
C LYS A 166 -8.34 -2.83 31.76
N PRO A 167 -8.29 -1.50 31.61
CA PRO A 167 -8.66 -0.59 32.69
C PRO A 167 -10.13 -0.82 33.07
N ASP A 168 -10.41 -0.87 34.37
CA ASP A 168 -11.76 -0.98 34.91
C ASP A 168 -12.57 0.27 34.52
N PHE A 169 -13.65 0.06 33.75
CA PHE A 169 -14.50 1.14 33.25
C PHE A 169 -15.35 1.83 34.33
N ASP A 170 -15.28 1.36 35.58
CA ASP A 170 -16.10 1.87 36.68
C ASP A 170 -15.66 3.28 37.16
N SER A 171 -14.45 3.71 36.80
CA SER A 171 -13.90 5.02 37.16
C SER A 171 -14.06 6.10 36.08
N VAL A 172 -14.63 5.77 34.91
CA VAL A 172 -14.87 6.74 33.82
C VAL A 172 -16.28 7.37 33.88
N ALA A 173 -17.10 6.96 34.84
CA ALA A 173 -18.47 7.43 35.01
C ALA A 173 -18.64 8.58 36.04
N ALA A 174 -17.60 9.37 36.30
CA ALA A 174 -17.72 10.59 37.13
C ALA A 174 -17.57 11.85 36.25
N ILE A 175 -18.57 12.09 35.40
CA ILE A 175 -18.75 13.40 34.76
C ILE A 175 -19.47 14.28 35.80
N PRO A 176 -18.94 15.47 36.19
CA PRO A 176 -19.66 16.38 37.06
C PRO A 176 -20.97 16.80 36.36
N GLN A 177 -22.11 16.52 37.00
CA GLN A 177 -23.40 17.01 36.55
C GLN A 177 -23.41 18.54 36.64
N SER A 178 -23.28 19.20 35.50
CA SER A 178 -23.49 20.63 35.37
C SER A 178 -24.17 20.88 34.02
N GLY A 179 -25.50 21.00 34.08
CA GLY A 179 -26.30 21.78 33.14
C GLY A 179 -26.27 21.38 31.66
N THR A 180 -27.44 20.91 31.22
CA THR A 180 -27.98 21.06 29.85
C THR A 180 -27.54 20.00 28.82
N GLU A 181 -28.49 19.07 28.63
CA GLU A 181 -28.80 18.27 27.43
C GLU A 181 -27.93 17.03 27.09
N ALA A 182 -28.49 15.87 27.48
CA ALA A 182 -28.32 14.54 26.91
C ALA A 182 -28.99 14.46 25.50
N SER A 183 -28.75 13.52 24.58
CA SER A 183 -28.11 12.21 24.59
C SER A 183 -27.70 11.89 23.14
N GLY A 184 -26.56 11.23 22.92
CA GLY A 184 -26.08 10.84 21.59
C GLY A 184 -25.47 9.44 21.60
N ALA A 185 -26.14 8.47 22.21
CA ALA A 185 -25.82 7.05 22.10
C ALA A 185 -26.72 6.39 21.05
N ALA A 186 -26.16 6.05 19.89
CA ALA A 186 -26.69 4.99 19.04
C ALA A 186 -25.71 3.80 19.08
N GLN A 187 -25.59 3.21 20.27
CA GLN A 187 -25.19 1.81 20.39
C GLN A 187 -26.31 0.96 19.78
N LEU A 188 -25.92 -0.03 18.98
CA LEU A 188 -26.75 -1.12 18.48
C LEU A 188 -27.52 -1.76 19.64
N GLN A 189 -28.72 -1.26 19.91
CA GLN A 189 -29.73 -2.01 20.65
C GLN A 189 -30.20 -3.10 19.70
N SER A 190 -29.95 -4.35 20.11
CA SER A 190 -30.63 -5.55 19.63
C SER A 190 -32.08 -5.20 19.31
N ILE A 191 -32.48 -5.30 18.05
CA ILE A 191 -33.86 -5.09 17.64
C ILE A 191 -34.64 -6.31 18.15
N GLU A 192 -35.04 -6.24 19.41
CA GLU A 192 -36.15 -7.01 19.91
C GLU A 192 -37.37 -6.64 19.07
N ALA A 193 -38.14 -7.66 18.65
CA ALA A 193 -39.32 -7.56 17.79
C ALA A 193 -40.48 -6.85 18.52
N GLY A 194 -40.28 -5.60 18.91
CA GLY A 194 -41.31 -4.70 19.40
C GLY A 194 -41.99 -4.04 18.20
N THR A 195 -43.31 -4.16 18.16
CA THR A 195 -44.20 -3.57 17.15
C THR A 195 -44.03 -2.05 17.07
N ARG A 196 -43.07 -1.59 16.26
CA ARG A 196 -42.88 -0.18 15.92
C ARG A 196 -43.30 -0.01 14.45
N PRO A 197 -44.27 0.85 14.11
CA PRO A 197 -44.74 1.00 12.74
C PRO A 197 -43.68 1.74 11.91
N VAL A 198 -42.83 0.98 11.21
CA VAL A 198 -41.86 1.51 10.24
C VAL A 198 -42.48 1.48 8.85
N ARG A 199 -42.62 2.64 8.21
CA ARG A 199 -43.03 2.72 6.80
C ARG A 199 -41.81 2.49 5.92
N VAL A 200 -41.78 1.34 5.26
CA VAL A 200 -40.77 1.02 4.24
C VAL A 200 -41.16 1.74 2.96
N VAL A 201 -40.30 2.65 2.50
CA VAL A 201 -40.45 3.33 1.21
C VAL A 201 -39.36 2.84 0.26
N GLY A 202 -39.71 1.90 -0.61
CA GLY A 202 -38.83 1.35 -1.63
C GLY A 202 -39.20 -0.08 -2.03
N PRO A 203 -38.93 -0.50 -3.28
CA PRO A 203 -39.20 -1.86 -3.71
C PRO A 203 -38.33 -2.85 -2.92
N ALA A 204 -38.94 -3.96 -2.46
CA ALA A 204 -38.22 -5.03 -1.78
C ALA A 204 -37.42 -5.85 -2.81
N PHE A 205 -36.09 -5.82 -2.69
CA PHE A 205 -35.18 -6.51 -3.61
C PHE A 205 -34.86 -7.95 -3.23
N PHE A 206 -35.44 -8.47 -2.14
CA PHE A 206 -35.21 -9.83 -1.68
C PHE A 206 -36.35 -10.75 -2.12
N PRO A 207 -36.07 -11.90 -2.76
CA PRO A 207 -37.09 -12.89 -3.05
C PRO A 207 -37.62 -13.50 -1.74
N ALA A 208 -38.94 -13.57 -1.62
CA ALA A 208 -39.58 -14.31 -0.54
C ALA A 208 -39.46 -15.81 -0.82
N GLU A 209 -38.97 -16.59 0.14
CA GLU A 209 -39.22 -18.04 0.18
C GLU A 209 -40.72 -18.33 0.32
#